data_AF-A0A954Z889-F1
#
_entry.id   AF-A0A954Z889-F1
#
_cell.length_a   1.000
_cell.length_b   1.000
_cell.length_c   1.000
_cell.angle_alpha   90.00
_cell.angle_beta   90.00
_cell.angle_gamma   90.00
#
_symmetry.space_group_name_H-M   'P 1'
#
loop_
_entity.id
_entity.type
_entity.pdbx_description
1 polymer ?
#
loop_
_entity_poly.entity_id
_entity_poly.type
_entity_poly.pdbx_seq_one_letter_code
_entity_poly.pdbx_strand_id
1 'polypeptide(L)'
;FSASMNDDSSLNAIGTFDQADVEASLDAMWNALVASGSTWPGTAEPKFVPFGEVNSSVGVYVSSNNTNTIFNALRLGERLSDGSPRYPFPQSGRFSDGSPRPRPNASTSDALWRDYISHVKSKSGPYKKRYGYRTLMDYFQERRYGRAQAEDLWRTPHYPYHAIKEGASLFLDFLTQLDFGDEVGLVSYGAYAVKEWTHDDGEVSIDIRSNPITNDYAVIDEIQRRHQAGDYDGWTGMGDGILNARELLTGLDADPNDHGYARYGARPTMIIMTDGQTNQGPPGWSLPGNFRWADWTDYDGDGNADYATGDWKKQYAFWEATRAIDRGVTLHTLAVGSGADRDLMRAIAFAGGGKYIDVPGGAQITDVQAQLVDAFRQIAAKVPPPKLVYAAPPAP
;
A
#
# COMPACT_ATOMS: atom_id res chain seq x y z
N PHE A 1 4.66 3.85 3.58
CA PHE A 1 4.60 3.55 2.14
C PHE A 1 3.29 4.07 1.56
N SER A 2 3.23 4.32 0.24
CA SER A 2 1.98 4.66 -0.45
C SER A 2 0.98 3.51 -0.33
N ALA A 3 -0.26 3.83 0.02
CA ALA A 3 -1.35 2.87 0.04
C ALA A 3 -1.90 2.60 -1.36
N SER A 4 -1.68 3.46 -2.37
CA SER A 4 -2.37 3.38 -3.68
C SER A 4 -1.90 2.28 -4.66
N MET A 5 -0.97 1.38 -4.28
CA MET A 5 -0.16 0.65 -5.27
C MET A 5 -0.81 -0.59 -5.93
N ASN A 6 -1.62 -0.43 -6.99
CA ASN A 6 -2.45 -1.54 -7.51
C ASN A 6 -2.35 -1.86 -9.02
N ASP A 7 -1.44 -1.23 -9.77
CA ASP A 7 -1.62 -1.13 -11.22
C ASP A 7 -1.11 -2.34 -12.03
N ASP A 8 -0.23 -3.18 -11.46
CA ASP A 8 0.54 -4.16 -12.27
C ASP A 8 -0.11 -5.56 -12.36
N SER A 9 -1.09 -5.87 -11.50
CA SER A 9 -1.78 -7.19 -11.47
C SER A 9 -3.22 -7.18 -12.00
N SER A 10 -3.68 -6.08 -12.60
CA SER A 10 -5.03 -5.98 -13.18
C SER A 10 -5.06 -6.29 -14.68
N LEU A 11 -6.25 -6.57 -15.23
CA LEU A 11 -6.39 -6.84 -16.67
C LEU A 11 -6.08 -5.61 -17.53
N ASN A 12 -6.02 -4.41 -16.95
CA ASN A 12 -5.61 -3.20 -17.66
C ASN A 12 -4.11 -3.18 -17.95
N ALA A 13 -3.33 -3.99 -17.23
CA ALA A 13 -1.89 -4.15 -17.42
C ALA A 13 -1.54 -4.99 -18.66
N ILE A 14 -2.53 -5.68 -19.25
CA ILE A 14 -2.37 -6.40 -20.53
C ILE A 14 -1.99 -5.39 -21.63
N GLY A 15 -0.85 -5.61 -22.26
CA GLY A 15 -0.26 -4.71 -23.27
C GLY A 15 0.96 -3.95 -22.77
N THR A 16 1.07 -3.77 -21.44
CA THR A 16 2.33 -3.38 -20.78
C THR A 16 3.11 -4.63 -20.37
N PHE A 17 2.41 -5.65 -19.86
CA PHE A 17 2.97 -6.96 -19.51
C PHE A 17 2.38 -8.07 -20.40
N ASP A 18 3.03 -9.24 -20.41
CA ASP A 18 2.49 -10.43 -21.07
C ASP A 18 1.14 -10.79 -20.44
N GLN A 19 0.16 -11.10 -21.29
CA GLN A 19 -1.15 -11.52 -20.85
C GLN A 19 -1.07 -12.74 -19.93
N ALA A 20 -0.17 -13.69 -20.20
CA ALA A 20 -0.03 -14.90 -19.38
C ALA A 20 0.41 -14.57 -17.95
N ASP A 21 1.27 -13.58 -17.77
CA ASP A 21 1.78 -13.17 -16.46
C ASP A 21 0.71 -12.42 -15.65
N VAL A 22 -0.05 -11.53 -16.29
CA VAL A 22 -1.21 -10.88 -15.68
C VAL A 22 -2.26 -11.91 -15.25
N GLU A 23 -2.54 -12.88 -16.12
CA GLU A 23 -3.47 -13.97 -15.83
C GLU A 23 -3.01 -14.86 -14.67
N ALA A 24 -1.72 -15.19 -14.61
CA ALA A 24 -1.13 -15.95 -13.51
C ALA A 24 -1.20 -15.19 -12.18
N SER A 25 -1.00 -13.86 -12.21
CA SER A 25 -1.16 -13.01 -11.01
C SER A 25 -2.60 -13.03 -10.49
N LEU A 26 -3.58 -12.86 -11.37
CA LEU A 26 -5.01 -12.92 -10.99
C LEU A 26 -5.41 -14.30 -10.45
N ASP A 27 -4.85 -15.38 -11.01
CA ASP A 27 -5.07 -16.73 -10.49
C ASP A 27 -4.43 -16.90 -9.10
N ALA A 28 -3.22 -16.38 -8.89
CA ALA A 28 -2.55 -16.41 -7.60
C ALA A 28 -3.36 -15.65 -6.53
N MET A 29 -3.97 -14.50 -6.88
CA MET A 29 -4.87 -13.76 -6.00
C MET A 29 -6.07 -14.60 -5.57
N TRP A 30 -6.79 -15.20 -6.52
CA TRP A 30 -7.94 -16.06 -6.20
C TRP A 30 -7.52 -17.25 -5.33
N ASN A 31 -6.41 -17.91 -5.68
CA ASN A 31 -5.91 -19.07 -4.94
C ASN A 31 -5.50 -18.70 -3.51
N ALA A 32 -4.88 -17.52 -3.30
CA ALA A 32 -4.55 -17.03 -1.96
C ALA A 32 -5.81 -16.80 -1.10
N LEU A 33 -6.87 -16.25 -1.69
CA LEU A 33 -8.15 -16.05 -0.99
C LEU A 33 -8.81 -17.37 -0.62
N VAL A 34 -8.81 -18.35 -1.52
CA VAL A 34 -9.33 -19.70 -1.23
C VAL A 34 -8.48 -20.38 -0.15
N ALA A 35 -7.15 -20.34 -0.27
CA ALA A 35 -6.22 -20.96 0.67
C ALA A 35 -6.25 -20.32 2.06
N SER A 36 -6.58 -19.03 2.15
CA SER A 36 -6.73 -18.33 3.44
C SER A 36 -7.83 -18.92 4.32
N GLY A 37 -8.79 -19.64 3.75
CA GLY A 37 -9.93 -20.17 4.49
C GLY A 37 -10.85 -19.07 5.05
N SER A 38 -10.81 -17.85 4.48
CA SER A 38 -11.62 -16.72 4.95
C SER A 38 -13.11 -17.08 5.02
N THR A 39 -13.73 -16.85 6.17
CA THR A 39 -15.15 -17.15 6.45
C THR A 39 -15.96 -15.89 6.72
N TRP A 40 -17.28 -15.98 6.58
CA TRP A 40 -18.16 -14.89 7.00
C TRP A 40 -18.09 -14.71 8.52
N PRO A 41 -18.05 -13.46 9.04
CA PRO A 41 -17.94 -13.20 10.47
C PRO A 41 -18.99 -13.95 11.28
N GLY A 42 -18.55 -14.65 12.33
CA GLY A 42 -19.42 -15.43 13.21
C GLY A 42 -19.91 -16.76 12.61
N THR A 43 -19.35 -17.21 11.49
CA THR A 43 -19.72 -18.47 10.82
C THR A 43 -18.50 -19.31 10.46
N ALA A 44 -18.71 -20.57 10.06
CA ALA A 44 -17.69 -21.40 9.42
C ALA A 44 -17.81 -21.41 7.88
N GLU A 45 -18.68 -20.56 7.31
CA GLU A 45 -18.96 -20.59 5.88
C GLU A 45 -17.90 -19.83 5.09
N PRO A 46 -17.23 -20.48 4.12
CA PRO A 46 -16.18 -19.84 3.33
C PRO A 46 -16.74 -18.74 2.42
N LYS A 47 -16.01 -17.64 2.29
CA LYS A 47 -16.37 -16.53 1.38
C LYS A 47 -16.08 -16.89 -0.09
N PHE A 48 -14.91 -17.46 -0.35
CA PHE A 48 -14.39 -17.66 -1.71
C PHE A 48 -14.62 -19.08 -2.19
N VAL A 49 -15.72 -19.27 -2.92
CA VAL A 49 -16.14 -20.54 -3.51
C VAL A 49 -16.56 -20.34 -4.96
N PRO A 50 -16.68 -21.40 -5.78
CA PRO A 50 -17.34 -21.30 -7.07
C PRO A 50 -18.73 -20.66 -6.94
N PHE A 51 -19.09 -19.77 -7.87
CA PHE A 51 -20.30 -18.95 -7.77
C PHE A 51 -21.17 -19.07 -9.01
N GLY A 52 -22.48 -19.21 -8.83
CA GLY A 52 -23.40 -19.39 -9.94
C GLY A 52 -23.00 -20.57 -10.84
N GLU A 53 -23.04 -20.35 -12.15
CA GLU A 53 -22.53 -21.27 -13.18
C GLU A 53 -21.04 -21.04 -13.51
N VAL A 54 -20.29 -20.34 -12.65
CA VAL A 54 -18.87 -20.01 -12.83
C VAL A 54 -18.00 -20.86 -11.91
N ASN A 55 -17.15 -21.68 -12.51
CA ASN A 55 -16.24 -22.58 -11.80
C ASN A 55 -14.79 -22.56 -12.35
N SER A 56 -14.40 -21.50 -13.05
CA SER A 56 -13.07 -21.40 -13.68
C SER A 56 -12.50 -19.99 -13.66
N SER A 57 -11.17 -19.91 -13.77
CA SER A 57 -10.42 -18.67 -13.89
C SER A 57 -10.78 -17.86 -15.14
N VAL A 58 -10.82 -18.52 -16.30
CA VAL A 58 -11.12 -17.89 -17.61
C VAL A 58 -12.57 -17.40 -17.68
N GLY A 59 -13.48 -18.10 -17.01
CA GLY A 59 -14.87 -17.70 -16.90
C GLY A 59 -15.78 -18.09 -18.06
N VAL A 60 -17.06 -17.83 -17.86
CA VAL A 60 -18.14 -18.15 -18.81
C VAL A 60 -18.42 -16.94 -19.69
N TYR A 61 -18.44 -17.13 -21.01
CA TYR A 61 -18.85 -16.09 -21.94
C TYR A 61 -20.37 -15.99 -22.02
N VAL A 62 -20.93 -14.79 -21.81
CA VAL A 62 -22.37 -14.55 -21.98
C VAL A 62 -22.58 -13.46 -23.03
N SER A 63 -23.17 -13.84 -24.17
CA SER A 63 -23.44 -12.94 -25.29
C SER A 63 -24.65 -12.03 -25.06
N SER A 64 -24.55 -11.14 -24.07
CA SER A 64 -25.58 -10.13 -23.79
C SER A 64 -24.95 -8.83 -23.31
N ASN A 65 -25.68 -7.72 -23.44
CA ASN A 65 -25.33 -6.43 -22.82
C ASN A 65 -26.27 -6.10 -21.64
N ASN A 66 -27.35 -6.85 -21.48
CA ASN A 66 -28.33 -6.65 -20.43
C ASN A 66 -27.85 -7.31 -19.12
N THR A 67 -27.62 -6.50 -18.10
CA THR A 67 -27.10 -6.96 -16.80
C THR A 67 -28.01 -8.03 -16.17
N ASN A 68 -29.34 -7.90 -16.28
CA ASN A 68 -30.28 -8.85 -15.70
C ASN A 68 -30.29 -10.18 -16.45
N THR A 69 -30.19 -10.15 -17.78
CA THR A 69 -30.03 -11.35 -18.59
C THR A 69 -28.76 -12.11 -18.20
N ILE A 70 -27.63 -11.41 -18.05
CA ILE A 70 -26.37 -12.03 -17.65
C ILE A 70 -26.46 -12.59 -16.23
N PHE A 71 -26.99 -11.81 -15.29
CA PHE A 71 -27.17 -12.20 -13.89
C PHE A 71 -27.99 -13.49 -13.75
N ASN A 72 -29.07 -13.61 -14.53
CA ASN A 72 -29.91 -14.81 -14.56
C ASN A 72 -29.20 -15.98 -15.26
N ALA A 73 -28.52 -15.73 -16.38
CA ALA A 73 -27.78 -16.76 -17.12
C ALA A 73 -26.65 -17.38 -16.26
N LEU A 74 -26.00 -16.59 -15.42
CA LEU A 74 -24.99 -17.04 -14.47
C LEU A 74 -25.58 -17.57 -13.17
N ARG A 75 -26.90 -17.47 -12.96
CA ARG A 75 -27.61 -17.89 -11.73
C ARG A 75 -27.08 -17.26 -10.43
N LEU A 76 -26.54 -16.04 -10.51
CA LEU A 76 -25.98 -15.34 -9.34
C LEU A 76 -27.07 -14.95 -8.32
N GLY A 77 -28.32 -14.85 -8.78
CA GLY A 77 -29.49 -14.55 -7.95
C GLY A 77 -30.17 -15.76 -7.31
N GLU A 78 -29.59 -16.96 -7.43
CA GLU A 78 -30.19 -18.15 -6.87
C GLU A 78 -30.29 -18.08 -5.34
N ARG A 79 -31.38 -18.63 -4.80
CA ARG A 79 -31.71 -18.58 -3.38
C ARG A 79 -31.81 -19.97 -2.79
N LEU A 80 -31.47 -20.08 -1.51
CA LEU A 80 -31.82 -21.22 -0.67
C LEU A 80 -33.28 -21.15 -0.23
N SER A 81 -33.79 -22.21 0.40
CA SER A 81 -35.18 -22.30 0.87
C SER A 81 -35.58 -21.21 1.87
N ASP A 82 -34.62 -20.68 2.60
CA ASP A 82 -34.80 -19.61 3.58
C ASP A 82 -34.76 -18.21 2.95
N GLY A 83 -34.63 -18.12 1.63
CA GLY A 83 -34.54 -16.86 0.88
C GLY A 83 -33.15 -16.22 0.89
N SER A 84 -32.16 -16.82 1.56
CA SER A 84 -30.78 -16.33 1.55
C SER A 84 -30.09 -16.60 0.20
N PRO A 85 -29.07 -15.81 -0.18
CA PRO A 85 -28.29 -16.06 -1.38
C PRO A 85 -27.56 -17.40 -1.31
N ARG A 86 -27.75 -18.23 -2.33
CA ARG A 86 -26.93 -19.43 -2.55
C ARG A 86 -25.47 -19.07 -2.85
N TYR A 87 -25.28 -17.97 -3.58
CA TYR A 87 -23.97 -17.43 -3.96
C TYR A 87 -23.86 -15.98 -3.48
N PRO A 88 -23.61 -15.74 -2.17
CA PRO A 88 -23.40 -14.40 -1.67
C PRO A 88 -22.19 -13.77 -2.38
N PHE A 89 -22.24 -12.47 -2.66
CA PHE A 89 -21.07 -11.75 -3.14
C PHE A 89 -19.97 -11.84 -2.07
N PRO A 90 -18.72 -12.23 -2.39
CA PRO A 90 -17.78 -12.75 -1.40
C PRO A 90 -17.04 -11.68 -0.60
N GLN A 91 -17.35 -10.39 -0.78
CA GLN A 91 -16.73 -9.26 -0.08
C GLN A 91 -17.81 -8.27 0.39
N SER A 92 -17.91 -8.10 1.70
CA SER A 92 -18.93 -7.25 2.34
C SER A 92 -18.40 -5.87 2.75
N GLY A 93 -17.08 -5.75 2.88
CA GLY A 93 -16.38 -4.60 3.40
C GLY A 93 -16.25 -4.57 4.92
N ARG A 94 -15.78 -3.44 5.43
CA ARG A 94 -15.59 -3.16 6.86
C ARG A 94 -16.46 -1.99 7.33
N PHE A 95 -16.75 -1.95 8.62
CA PHE A 95 -17.27 -0.75 9.28
C PHE A 95 -16.14 0.27 9.46
N SER A 96 -16.50 1.50 9.86
CA SER A 96 -15.53 2.58 10.06
C SER A 96 -14.56 2.31 11.21
N ASP A 97 -14.94 1.43 12.15
CA ASP A 97 -14.10 0.98 13.26
C ASP A 97 -13.14 -0.17 12.88
N GLY A 98 -13.12 -0.61 11.62
CA GLY A 98 -12.26 -1.69 11.13
C GLY A 98 -12.91 -3.08 11.18
N SER A 99 -13.99 -3.25 11.95
CA SER A 99 -14.63 -4.56 12.11
C SER A 99 -15.26 -5.06 10.80
N PRO A 100 -15.20 -6.39 10.52
CA PRO A 100 -15.72 -6.94 9.27
C PRO A 100 -17.25 -6.91 9.24
N ARG A 101 -17.83 -6.59 8.09
CA ARG A 101 -19.29 -6.59 7.92
C ARG A 101 -19.82 -8.02 7.85
N PRO A 102 -21.08 -8.26 8.27
CA PRO A 102 -21.69 -9.57 8.14
C PRO A 102 -21.90 -9.94 6.67
N ARG A 103 -22.18 -11.23 6.43
CA ARG A 103 -22.60 -11.75 5.12
C ARG A 103 -23.67 -10.85 4.50
N PRO A 104 -23.54 -10.44 3.21
CA PRO A 104 -24.51 -9.57 2.58
C PRO A 104 -25.87 -10.26 2.48
N ASN A 105 -26.94 -9.50 2.76
CA ASN A 105 -28.30 -9.96 2.50
C ASN A 105 -28.56 -10.09 0.98
N ALA A 106 -29.71 -10.65 0.60
CA ALA A 106 -30.04 -10.90 -0.80
C ALA A 106 -30.02 -9.66 -1.69
N SER A 107 -30.58 -8.54 -1.23
CA SER A 107 -30.60 -7.30 -2.02
C SER A 107 -29.20 -6.74 -2.22
N THR A 108 -28.39 -6.71 -1.16
CA THR A 108 -27.01 -6.22 -1.22
C THR A 108 -26.14 -7.11 -2.12
N SER A 109 -26.25 -8.43 -1.96
CA SER A 109 -25.51 -9.40 -2.77
C SER A 109 -25.84 -9.27 -4.25
N ASP A 110 -27.13 -9.16 -4.59
CA ASP A 110 -27.57 -8.99 -5.98
C ASP A 110 -27.02 -7.71 -6.60
N ALA A 111 -27.06 -6.59 -5.87
CA ALA A 111 -26.53 -5.31 -6.34
C ALA A 111 -25.03 -5.43 -6.66
N LEU A 112 -24.24 -6.01 -5.75
CA LEU A 112 -22.80 -6.19 -5.93
C LEU A 112 -22.44 -7.09 -7.12
N TRP A 113 -23.19 -8.18 -7.32
CA TRP A 113 -23.03 -9.02 -8.51
C TRP A 113 -23.39 -8.28 -9.80
N ARG A 114 -24.41 -7.42 -9.80
CA ARG A 114 -24.79 -6.61 -10.97
C ARG A 114 -23.75 -5.54 -11.30
N ASP A 115 -23.09 -4.99 -10.29
CA ASP A 115 -21.98 -4.05 -10.47
C ASP A 115 -20.76 -4.76 -11.08
N TYR A 116 -20.41 -5.95 -10.57
CA TYR A 116 -19.40 -6.81 -11.18
C TYR A 116 -19.71 -7.12 -12.66
N ILE A 117 -20.95 -7.51 -12.97
CA ILE A 117 -21.36 -7.75 -14.36
C ILE A 117 -21.17 -6.49 -15.22
N SER A 118 -21.53 -5.33 -14.66
CA SER A 118 -21.44 -4.06 -15.36
C SER A 118 -20.00 -3.65 -15.64
N HIS A 119 -19.07 -3.95 -14.72
CA HIS A 119 -17.64 -3.82 -14.94
C HIS A 119 -17.17 -4.71 -16.10
N VAL A 120 -17.38 -6.02 -16.01
CA VAL A 120 -16.86 -6.99 -16.99
C VAL A 120 -17.42 -6.78 -18.40
N LYS A 121 -18.71 -6.44 -18.53
CA LYS A 121 -19.31 -6.19 -19.85
C LYS A 121 -18.78 -4.91 -20.51
N SER A 122 -18.30 -3.96 -19.72
CA SER A 122 -17.73 -2.69 -20.20
C SER A 122 -16.27 -2.82 -20.68
N LYS A 123 -15.58 -3.91 -20.31
CA LYS A 123 -14.20 -4.15 -20.72
C LYS A 123 -14.07 -4.41 -22.23
N SER A 124 -12.86 -4.19 -22.72
CA SER A 124 -12.39 -4.59 -24.04
C SER A 124 -11.51 -5.85 -23.95
N GLY A 125 -11.00 -6.33 -25.09
CA GLY A 125 -10.02 -7.41 -25.11
C GLY A 125 -10.58 -8.81 -24.81
N PRO A 126 -9.71 -9.77 -24.45
CA PRO A 126 -10.04 -11.19 -24.37
C PRO A 126 -11.10 -11.52 -23.30
N TYR A 127 -11.20 -10.68 -22.26
CA TYR A 127 -12.11 -10.87 -21.13
C TYR A 127 -13.46 -10.15 -21.25
N LYS A 128 -13.72 -9.48 -22.38
CA LYS A 128 -15.01 -8.82 -22.62
C LYS A 128 -16.16 -9.83 -22.49
N LYS A 129 -17.04 -9.60 -21.51
CA LYS A 129 -18.19 -10.47 -21.18
C LYS A 129 -17.82 -11.92 -20.83
N ARG A 130 -16.61 -12.15 -20.31
CA ARG A 130 -16.22 -13.42 -19.69
C ARG A 130 -16.25 -13.26 -18.18
N TYR A 131 -17.12 -13.99 -17.51
CA TYR A 131 -17.33 -13.86 -16.06
C TYR A 131 -16.66 -15.05 -15.36
N GLY A 132 -15.55 -14.78 -14.68
CA GLY A 132 -14.65 -15.77 -14.08
C GLY A 132 -13.87 -15.20 -12.90
N TYR A 133 -13.08 -16.05 -12.23
CA TYR A 133 -12.28 -15.63 -11.07
C TYR A 133 -11.33 -14.48 -11.41
N ARG A 134 -10.67 -14.52 -12.58
CA ARG A 134 -9.75 -13.46 -13.02
C ARG A 134 -10.44 -12.11 -13.13
N THR A 135 -11.62 -12.07 -13.77
CA THR A 135 -12.38 -10.82 -13.89
C THR A 135 -12.98 -10.34 -12.57
N LEU A 136 -13.23 -11.25 -11.61
CA LEU A 136 -13.67 -10.88 -10.27
C LEU A 136 -12.51 -10.25 -9.48
N MET A 137 -11.30 -10.82 -9.57
CA MET A 137 -10.08 -10.22 -9.00
C MET A 137 -9.77 -8.86 -9.64
N ASP A 138 -9.91 -8.74 -10.97
CA ASP A 138 -9.81 -7.45 -11.66
C ASP A 138 -10.85 -6.44 -11.17
N TYR A 139 -12.10 -6.87 -10.97
CA TYR A 139 -13.14 -5.99 -10.42
C TYR A 139 -12.81 -5.51 -9.01
N PHE A 140 -12.26 -6.38 -8.17
CA PHE A 140 -11.80 -5.98 -6.84
C PHE A 140 -10.70 -4.93 -6.91
N GLN A 141 -9.68 -5.15 -7.73
CA GLN A 141 -8.58 -4.21 -7.89
C GLN A 141 -9.03 -2.86 -8.49
N GLU A 142 -9.92 -2.88 -9.48
CA GLU A 142 -10.24 -1.67 -10.25
C GLU A 142 -11.38 -0.84 -9.66
N ARG A 143 -12.30 -1.47 -8.92
CA ARG A 143 -13.56 -0.83 -8.49
C ARG A 143 -13.86 -0.98 -7.01
N ARG A 144 -13.19 -1.89 -6.31
CA ARG A 144 -13.47 -2.19 -4.90
C ARG A 144 -12.20 -2.38 -4.08
N TYR A 145 -11.12 -1.70 -4.45
CA TYR A 145 -9.80 -1.91 -3.87
C TYR A 145 -9.73 -1.52 -2.39
N GLY A 146 -10.61 -0.66 -1.91
CA GLY A 146 -10.57 -0.19 -0.52
C GLY A 146 -11.00 -1.27 0.47
N ARG A 147 -10.36 -1.30 1.65
CA ARG A 147 -10.69 -2.25 2.74
C ARG A 147 -12.15 -2.17 3.20
N ALA A 148 -12.77 -0.99 3.06
CA ALA A 148 -14.18 -0.77 3.35
C ALA A 148 -15.13 -1.46 2.35
N GLN A 149 -14.61 -2.00 1.24
CA GLN A 149 -15.36 -2.62 0.15
C GLN A 149 -14.92 -4.06 -0.16
N ALA A 150 -13.62 -4.35 -0.08
CA ALA A 150 -13.03 -5.68 -0.21
C ALA A 150 -12.04 -5.92 0.93
N GLU A 151 -12.54 -6.48 2.02
CA GLU A 151 -11.88 -6.61 3.32
C GLU A 151 -10.77 -7.67 3.38
N ASP A 152 -10.63 -8.51 2.35
CA ASP A 152 -9.69 -9.65 2.32
C ASP A 152 -8.57 -9.49 1.27
N LEU A 153 -8.52 -8.39 0.51
CA LEU A 153 -7.48 -8.20 -0.53
C LEU A 153 -6.06 -8.10 0.03
N TRP A 154 -5.90 -7.71 1.30
CA TRP A 154 -4.61 -7.73 1.97
C TRP A 154 -3.96 -9.11 1.97
N ARG A 155 -4.75 -10.19 1.85
CA ARG A 155 -4.27 -11.58 1.80
C ARG A 155 -3.70 -11.97 0.45
N THR A 156 -3.88 -11.14 -0.59
CA THR A 156 -3.54 -11.51 -1.96
C THR A 156 -2.20 -10.93 -2.40
N PRO A 157 -1.49 -11.62 -3.31
CA PRO A 157 -0.31 -11.07 -3.97
C PRO A 157 -0.71 -10.12 -5.12
N HIS A 158 -1.26 -8.94 -4.79
CA HIS A 158 -1.51 -7.88 -5.78
C HIS A 158 -0.27 -6.97 -5.88
N TYR A 159 0.16 -6.63 -7.10
CA TYR A 159 1.43 -5.97 -7.37
C TYR A 159 1.24 -4.51 -7.81
N PRO A 160 2.20 -3.62 -7.47
CA PRO A 160 3.49 -3.92 -6.82
C PRO A 160 3.45 -3.98 -5.28
N TYR A 161 2.29 -3.74 -4.65
CA TYR A 161 2.17 -3.65 -3.19
C TYR A 161 2.64 -4.92 -2.44
N HIS A 162 2.35 -6.11 -2.97
CA HIS A 162 2.80 -7.36 -2.36
C HIS A 162 4.33 -7.43 -2.26
N ALA A 163 5.06 -6.95 -3.26
CA ALA A 163 6.51 -6.95 -3.22
C ALA A 163 7.06 -5.93 -2.20
N ILE A 164 6.37 -4.82 -1.95
CA ILE A 164 6.67 -3.92 -0.82
C ILE A 164 6.52 -4.66 0.51
N LYS A 165 5.46 -5.45 0.67
CA LYS A 165 5.25 -6.24 1.90
C LYS A 165 6.39 -7.21 2.15
N GLU A 166 6.75 -7.99 1.12
CA GLU A 166 7.85 -8.96 1.21
C GLU A 166 9.19 -8.29 1.52
N GLY A 167 9.46 -7.14 0.88
CA GLY A 167 10.67 -6.35 1.15
C GLY A 167 10.70 -5.77 2.57
N ALA A 168 9.57 -5.27 3.07
CA ALA A 168 9.44 -4.78 4.44
C ALA A 168 9.64 -5.91 5.47
N SER A 169 9.02 -7.09 5.26
CA SER A 169 9.25 -8.26 6.12
C SER A 169 10.72 -8.66 6.14
N LEU A 170 11.39 -8.71 4.99
CA LEU A 170 12.82 -9.00 4.92
C LEU A 170 13.68 -7.99 5.69
N PHE A 171 13.34 -6.71 5.60
CA PHE A 171 14.02 -5.66 6.35
C PHE A 171 13.86 -5.84 7.86
N LEU A 172 12.65 -6.13 8.31
CA LEU A 172 12.34 -6.38 9.73
C LEU A 172 13.03 -7.66 10.24
N ASP A 173 13.06 -8.73 9.44
CA ASP A 173 13.81 -9.96 9.74
C ASP A 173 15.32 -9.68 9.85
N PHE A 174 15.85 -8.85 8.96
CA PHE A 174 17.26 -8.46 9.01
C PHE A 174 17.59 -7.69 10.29
N LEU A 175 16.75 -6.71 10.66
CA LEU A 175 16.92 -5.97 11.93
C LEU A 175 16.83 -6.89 13.15
N THR A 176 15.93 -7.88 13.11
CA THR A 176 15.80 -8.92 14.14
C THR A 176 17.10 -9.72 14.28
N GLN A 177 17.73 -10.09 13.16
CA GLN A 177 18.96 -10.90 13.15
C GLN A 177 20.20 -10.13 13.58
N LEU A 178 20.30 -8.84 13.26
CA LEU A 178 21.42 -8.00 13.69
C LEU A 178 21.40 -7.75 15.20
N ASP A 179 20.20 -7.61 15.78
CA ASP A 179 19.97 -7.33 17.19
C ASP A 179 20.79 -6.13 17.72
N PHE A 180 20.94 -5.09 16.88
CA PHE A 180 21.61 -3.84 17.26
C PHE A 180 20.72 -2.90 18.08
N GLY A 181 19.50 -3.36 18.39
CA GLY A 181 18.52 -2.62 19.15
C GLY A 181 17.93 -1.45 18.39
N ASP A 182 17.92 -1.44 17.05
CA ASP A 182 17.16 -0.49 16.25
C ASP A 182 15.66 -0.56 16.58
N GLU A 183 14.91 0.48 16.22
CA GLU A 183 13.46 0.53 16.45
C GLU A 183 12.79 1.11 15.21
N VAL A 184 11.61 0.58 14.88
CA VAL A 184 10.88 0.92 13.65
C VAL A 184 9.49 1.42 14.01
N GLY A 185 9.11 2.51 13.36
CA GLY A 185 7.73 2.98 13.30
C GLY A 185 7.22 2.90 11.86
N LEU A 186 5.90 2.88 11.70
CA LEU A 186 5.25 2.72 10.40
C LEU A 186 4.30 3.89 10.12
N VAL A 187 4.40 4.42 8.90
CA VAL A 187 3.48 5.42 8.35
C VAL A 187 3.03 4.98 6.97
N SER A 188 1.72 4.94 6.76
CA SER A 188 1.11 4.74 5.44
C SER A 188 0.49 6.06 4.95
N TYR A 189 0.45 6.26 3.64
CA TYR A 189 -0.13 7.49 3.06
C TYR A 189 -0.97 7.19 1.81
N GLY A 190 -2.13 7.83 1.73
CA GLY A 190 -3.07 7.88 0.60
C GLY A 190 -3.42 9.35 0.35
N ALA A 191 -4.69 9.75 0.44
CA ALA A 191 -5.05 11.17 0.40
C ALA A 191 -4.62 11.96 1.64
N TYR A 192 -4.40 11.23 2.72
CA TYR A 192 -3.84 11.66 3.99
C TYR A 192 -2.86 10.59 4.46
N ALA A 193 -2.10 10.89 5.51
CA ALA A 193 -1.19 9.93 6.12
C ALA A 193 -1.70 9.43 7.47
N VAL A 194 -1.36 8.20 7.79
CA VAL A 194 -1.72 7.51 9.05
C VAL A 194 -0.44 7.03 9.72
N LYS A 195 -0.28 7.39 10.99
CA LYS A 195 0.74 6.81 11.86
C LYS A 195 0.18 5.49 12.38
N GLU A 196 0.76 4.37 11.96
CA GLU A 196 0.19 3.03 12.13
C GLU A 196 0.42 2.49 13.53
N TRP A 197 -0.24 3.11 14.51
CA TRP A 197 -0.11 2.75 15.92
C TRP A 197 -1.10 1.68 16.36
N THR A 198 -2.16 1.48 15.59
CA THR A 198 -3.18 0.50 15.88
C THR A 198 -3.70 -0.15 14.63
N HIS A 199 -4.05 -1.42 14.76
CA HIS A 199 -4.70 -2.18 13.71
C HIS A 199 -5.84 -3.01 14.30
N ASP A 200 -6.98 -3.02 13.63
CA ASP A 200 -8.07 -3.95 13.94
C ASP A 200 -8.75 -4.37 12.63
N ASP A 201 -8.74 -5.68 12.38
CA ASP A 201 -9.41 -6.28 11.25
C ASP A 201 -10.40 -7.39 11.63
N GLY A 202 -10.75 -7.49 12.92
CA GLY A 202 -11.62 -8.54 13.47
C GLY A 202 -10.95 -9.90 13.63
N GLU A 203 -9.71 -10.07 13.17
CA GLU A 203 -8.91 -11.26 13.43
C GLU A 203 -7.78 -10.97 14.40
N VAL A 204 -7.20 -9.79 14.28
CA VAL A 204 -6.17 -9.28 15.19
C VAL A 204 -6.48 -7.85 15.58
N SER A 205 -6.15 -7.54 16.84
CA SER A 205 -6.21 -6.20 17.42
C SER A 205 -4.85 -5.87 18.01
N ILE A 206 -4.21 -4.82 17.49
CA ILE A 206 -2.87 -4.36 17.87
C ILE A 206 -2.97 -2.92 18.37
N ASP A 207 -2.29 -2.63 19.48
CA ASP A 207 -2.09 -1.27 19.97
C ASP A 207 -0.65 -1.07 20.46
N ILE A 208 0.11 -0.28 19.71
CA ILE A 208 1.47 0.14 20.04
C ILE A 208 1.58 1.64 20.34
N ARG A 209 0.47 2.32 20.66
CA ARG A 209 0.49 3.78 20.95
C ARG A 209 1.44 4.17 22.06
N SER A 210 1.67 3.29 23.04
CA SER A 210 2.61 3.53 24.13
C SER A 210 4.08 3.44 23.70
N ASN A 211 4.37 2.76 22.58
CA ASN A 211 5.70 2.62 22.01
C ASN A 211 5.64 2.48 20.46
N PRO A 212 5.34 3.56 19.73
CA PRO A 212 5.02 3.48 18.30
C PRO A 212 6.24 3.40 17.38
N ILE A 213 7.45 3.62 17.90
CA ILE A 213 8.70 3.23 17.28
C ILE A 213 9.29 2.15 18.17
N THR A 214 9.21 0.88 17.75
CA THR A 214 9.44 -0.29 18.63
C THR A 214 10.47 -1.24 18.03
N ASN A 215 11.13 -2.02 18.89
CA ASN A 215 11.95 -3.16 18.50
C ASN A 215 11.13 -4.45 18.35
N ASP A 216 9.82 -4.40 18.61
CA ASP A 216 8.90 -5.49 18.29
C ASP A 216 8.58 -5.47 16.79
N TYR A 217 9.54 -5.94 16.01
CA TYR A 217 9.45 -5.99 14.56
C TYR A 217 8.34 -6.92 14.06
N ALA A 218 7.99 -7.95 14.84
CA ALA A 218 6.91 -8.87 14.49
C ALA A 218 5.55 -8.16 14.49
N VAL A 219 5.32 -7.25 15.43
CA VAL A 219 4.09 -6.43 15.46
C VAL A 219 4.05 -5.45 14.29
N ILE A 220 5.18 -4.81 13.93
CA ILE A 220 5.23 -3.94 12.75
C ILE A 220 5.00 -4.73 11.46
N ASP A 221 5.57 -5.94 11.36
CA ASP A 221 5.34 -6.82 10.22
C ASP A 221 3.87 -7.24 10.13
N GLU A 222 3.25 -7.60 11.26
CA GLU A 222 1.84 -7.98 11.27
C GLU A 222 0.92 -6.84 10.80
N ILE A 223 1.16 -5.60 11.23
CA ILE A 223 0.39 -4.43 10.76
C ILE A 223 0.56 -4.25 9.24
N GLN A 224 1.80 -4.15 8.74
CA GLN A 224 2.03 -3.87 7.32
C GLN A 224 1.51 -5.00 6.40
N ARG A 225 1.63 -6.26 6.84
CA ARG A 225 1.13 -7.42 6.08
C ARG A 225 -0.39 -7.40 5.95
N ARG A 226 -1.11 -6.76 6.87
CA ARG A 226 -2.57 -6.65 6.89
C ARG A 226 -3.14 -5.44 6.13
N HIS A 227 -2.29 -4.59 5.54
CA HIS A 227 -2.74 -3.56 4.61
C HIS A 227 -2.92 -4.08 3.18
N GLN A 228 -3.60 -3.32 2.32
CA GLN A 228 -3.72 -3.62 0.89
C GLN A 228 -3.52 -2.37 0.03
N ALA A 229 -3.36 -2.57 -1.28
CA ALA A 229 -3.46 -1.47 -2.21
C ALA A 229 -4.86 -0.83 -2.12
N GLY A 230 -4.87 0.48 -2.02
CA GLY A 230 -6.00 1.33 -1.71
C GLY A 230 -6.58 1.18 -0.30
N ASP A 231 -5.81 0.70 0.69
CA ASP A 231 -6.30 0.47 2.07
C ASP A 231 -7.06 1.69 2.64
N TYR A 232 -6.52 2.88 2.38
CA TYR A 232 -7.11 4.17 2.75
C TYR A 232 -7.88 4.80 1.59
N ASP A 233 -7.21 4.97 0.44
CA ASP A 233 -7.80 5.44 -0.83
C ASP A 233 -6.78 5.29 -1.99
N GLY A 234 -7.16 5.71 -3.19
CA GLY A 234 -6.32 5.67 -4.40
C GLY A 234 -5.49 6.93 -4.68
N TRP A 235 -5.31 7.83 -3.71
CA TRP A 235 -4.55 9.07 -3.87
C TRP A 235 -3.14 8.96 -3.29
N THR A 236 -2.29 9.96 -3.52
CA THR A 236 -0.87 9.92 -3.14
C THR A 236 -0.42 11.26 -2.52
N GLY A 237 -0.53 11.37 -1.20
CA GLY A 237 -0.11 12.51 -0.38
C GLY A 237 1.26 12.28 0.24
N MET A 238 2.31 12.33 -0.59
CA MET A 238 3.68 12.03 -0.15
C MET A 238 4.16 13.02 0.91
N GLY A 239 3.82 14.30 0.79
CA GLY A 239 4.20 15.31 1.78
C GLY A 239 3.58 15.06 3.15
N ASP A 240 2.31 14.65 3.23
CA ASP A 240 1.68 14.27 4.51
C ASP A 240 2.33 13.01 5.09
N GLY A 241 2.73 12.06 4.24
CA GLY A 241 3.50 10.89 4.65
C GLY A 241 4.83 11.26 5.30
N ILE A 242 5.58 12.17 4.68
CA ILE A 242 6.86 12.65 5.19
C ILE A 242 6.66 13.47 6.47
N LEU A 243 5.66 14.35 6.52
CA LEU A 243 5.27 15.12 7.70
C LEU A 243 4.98 14.20 8.88
N ASN A 244 4.10 13.21 8.72
CA ASN A 244 3.75 12.29 9.79
C ASN A 244 4.94 11.45 10.25
N ALA A 245 5.80 10.99 9.33
CA ALA A 245 7.00 10.24 9.69
C ALA A 245 8.02 11.12 10.44
N ARG A 246 8.17 12.38 10.01
CA ARG A 246 9.00 13.38 10.71
C ARG A 246 8.48 13.62 12.12
N GLU A 247 7.19 13.89 12.27
CA GLU A 247 6.58 14.12 13.58
C GLU A 247 6.64 12.89 14.49
N LEU A 248 6.53 11.68 13.92
CA LEU A 248 6.73 10.45 14.68
C LEU A 248 8.16 10.39 15.25
N LEU A 249 9.16 10.82 14.48
CA LEU A 249 10.55 10.81 14.92
C LEU A 249 10.87 11.97 15.87
N THR A 250 10.41 13.19 15.58
CA THR A 250 10.95 14.43 16.17
C THR A 250 9.92 15.35 16.81
N GLY A 251 8.65 14.95 16.83
CA GLY A 251 7.54 15.68 17.45
C GLY A 251 6.88 16.71 16.54
N LEU A 252 5.73 17.21 16.97
CA LEU A 252 4.97 18.26 16.28
C LEU A 252 5.73 19.60 16.30
N ASP A 253 5.84 20.27 15.15
CA ASP A 253 6.45 21.62 15.08
C ASP A 253 5.71 22.65 15.96
N ALA A 254 4.41 22.45 16.17
CA ALA A 254 3.56 23.33 16.96
C ALA A 254 3.62 23.06 18.48
N ASP A 255 4.21 21.94 18.91
CA ASP A 255 4.31 21.56 20.33
C ASP A 255 5.77 21.44 20.75
N PRO A 256 6.33 22.43 21.49
CA PRO A 256 7.72 22.38 21.93
C PRO A 256 8.00 21.28 22.98
N ASN A 257 6.96 20.68 23.57
CA ASN A 257 7.10 19.59 24.54
C ASN A 257 6.94 18.20 23.89
N ASP A 258 6.58 18.15 22.61
CA ASP A 258 6.60 16.92 21.85
C ASP A 258 7.99 16.73 21.26
N HIS A 259 8.68 15.68 21.72
CA HIS A 259 10.02 15.34 21.25
C HIS A 259 10.01 14.17 20.26
N GLY A 260 8.82 13.71 19.86
CA GLY A 260 8.65 12.50 19.08
C GLY A 260 9.05 11.25 19.85
N TYR A 261 9.29 10.18 19.12
CA TYR A 261 9.60 8.86 19.67
C TYR A 261 11.00 8.38 19.33
N ALA A 262 11.83 9.18 18.64
CA ALA A 262 13.21 8.81 18.41
C ALA A 262 13.99 8.78 19.74
N ARG A 263 14.69 7.68 20.00
CA ARG A 263 15.53 7.55 21.19
C ARG A 263 16.67 8.55 21.18
N TYR A 264 17.01 9.05 22.37
CA TYR A 264 18.18 9.90 22.56
C TYR A 264 19.46 9.20 22.08
N GLY A 265 20.24 9.88 21.25
CA GLY A 265 21.48 9.34 20.67
C GLY A 265 21.29 8.40 19.46
N ALA A 266 20.04 8.06 19.10
CA ALA A 266 19.76 7.36 17.86
C ALA A 266 19.94 8.28 16.64
N ARG A 267 20.10 7.67 15.46
CA ARG A 267 20.17 8.38 14.18
C ARG A 267 18.84 8.22 13.45
N PRO A 268 17.93 9.19 13.53
CA PRO A 268 16.63 9.06 12.89
C PRO A 268 16.81 8.90 11.38
N THR A 269 16.16 7.87 10.83
CA THR A 269 16.24 7.51 9.43
C THR A 269 14.84 7.25 8.91
N MET A 270 14.52 7.76 7.73
CA MET A 270 13.22 7.59 7.08
C MET A 270 13.41 6.87 5.74
N ILE A 271 12.58 5.85 5.48
CA ILE A 271 12.51 5.17 4.19
C ILE A 271 11.17 5.52 3.54
N ILE A 272 11.22 6.33 2.50
CA ILE A 272 10.03 6.79 1.75
C ILE A 272 9.83 5.85 0.57
N MET A 273 8.62 5.31 0.39
CA MET A 273 8.33 4.32 -0.65
C MET A 273 7.06 4.65 -1.42
N THR A 274 7.17 4.86 -2.74
CA THR A 274 6.07 5.26 -3.61
C THR A 274 6.07 4.50 -4.93
N ASP A 275 4.89 4.31 -5.52
CA ASP A 275 4.70 3.74 -6.85
C ASP A 275 4.13 4.76 -7.86
N GLY A 276 3.68 5.92 -7.35
CA GLY A 276 3.01 6.95 -8.11
C GLY A 276 3.54 8.35 -7.83
N GLN A 277 3.04 9.29 -8.62
CA GLN A 277 3.27 10.73 -8.47
C GLN A 277 2.43 11.27 -7.31
N THR A 278 3.00 12.14 -6.49
CA THR A 278 2.20 12.79 -5.46
C THR A 278 1.14 13.69 -6.09
N ASN A 279 -0.10 13.55 -5.62
CA ASN A 279 -1.28 14.22 -6.16
C ASN A 279 -2.19 14.82 -5.07
N GLN A 280 -1.77 14.78 -3.79
CA GLN A 280 -2.46 15.42 -2.65
C GLN A 280 -1.52 16.29 -1.81
N GLY A 281 -2.12 17.21 -1.04
CA GLY A 281 -1.45 18.09 -0.11
C GLY A 281 -2.43 19.09 0.53
N PRO A 282 -2.01 19.84 1.56
CA PRO A 282 -2.87 20.76 2.28
C PRO A 282 -3.40 21.87 1.36
N PRO A 283 -4.73 22.11 1.33
CA PRO A 283 -5.31 23.16 0.50
C PRO A 283 -4.71 24.54 0.80
N GLY A 284 -4.32 25.26 -0.25
CA GLY A 284 -3.78 26.62 -0.12
C GLY A 284 -2.32 26.69 0.33
N TRP A 285 -1.64 25.56 0.48
CA TRP A 285 -0.21 25.56 0.76
C TRP A 285 0.60 26.10 -0.43
N SER A 286 1.67 26.81 -0.12
CA SER A 286 2.63 27.31 -1.10
C SER A 286 4.04 27.22 -0.55
N LEU A 287 5.00 26.91 -1.41
CA LEU A 287 6.41 26.91 -1.06
C LEU A 287 6.84 28.28 -0.52
N PRO A 288 7.58 28.36 0.60
CA PRO A 288 8.07 29.62 1.11
C PRO A 288 8.89 30.39 0.07
N GLY A 289 8.64 31.69 -0.08
CA GLY A 289 9.23 32.50 -1.15
C GLY A 289 10.76 32.65 -1.09
N ASN A 290 11.37 32.32 0.05
CA ASN A 290 12.82 32.29 0.24
C ASN A 290 13.43 30.91 -0.01
N PHE A 291 12.65 29.91 -0.39
CA PHE A 291 13.16 28.57 -0.70
C PHE A 291 14.04 28.60 -1.95
N ARG A 292 15.21 27.99 -1.88
CA ARG A 292 16.17 27.90 -2.98
C ARG A 292 16.48 26.43 -3.25
N TRP A 293 16.06 25.93 -4.40
CA TRP A 293 16.29 24.53 -4.79
C TRP A 293 17.77 24.16 -4.83
N ALA A 294 18.63 25.06 -5.30
CA ALA A 294 20.07 24.82 -5.39
C ALA A 294 20.73 24.56 -4.01
N ASP A 295 20.12 25.02 -2.91
CA ASP A 295 20.65 24.73 -1.57
C ASP A 295 20.48 23.23 -1.20
N TRP A 296 19.62 22.49 -1.92
CA TRP A 296 19.23 21.11 -1.59
C TRP A 296 19.44 20.10 -2.71
N THR A 297 19.43 20.55 -3.97
CA THR A 297 19.41 19.68 -5.15
C THR A 297 20.48 20.05 -6.17
N ASP A 298 21.56 20.69 -5.75
CA ASP A 298 22.77 20.88 -6.54
C ASP A 298 23.63 19.62 -6.41
N TYR A 299 23.45 18.70 -7.35
CA TYR A 299 24.07 17.37 -7.35
C TYR A 299 25.54 17.41 -7.73
N ASP A 300 25.94 18.37 -8.57
CA ASP A 300 27.29 18.47 -9.11
C ASP A 300 28.13 19.62 -8.53
N GLY A 301 27.52 20.48 -7.71
CA GLY A 301 28.16 21.58 -6.99
C GLY A 301 28.40 22.81 -7.87
N ASP A 302 27.67 22.96 -8.98
CA ASP A 302 27.83 24.09 -9.91
C ASP A 302 27.10 25.36 -9.47
N GLY A 303 26.32 25.30 -8.38
CA GLY A 303 25.52 26.39 -7.83
C GLY A 303 24.11 26.50 -8.42
N ASN A 304 23.70 25.59 -9.30
CA ASN A 304 22.37 25.49 -9.87
C ASN A 304 21.62 24.26 -9.31
N ALA A 305 20.30 24.28 -9.43
CA ALA A 305 19.49 23.14 -9.03
C ALA A 305 19.37 22.14 -10.18
N ASP A 306 19.74 20.88 -9.97
CA ASP A 306 19.46 19.77 -10.89
C ASP A 306 17.99 19.33 -10.86
N TYR A 307 17.29 19.60 -9.76
CA TYR A 307 15.86 19.35 -9.63
C TYR A 307 15.13 20.59 -9.11
N ALA A 308 14.10 20.99 -9.83
CA ALA A 308 13.11 21.93 -9.36
C ALA A 308 11.77 21.61 -10.03
N THR A 309 10.67 22.01 -9.40
CA THR A 309 9.33 21.75 -9.95
C THR A 309 8.38 22.90 -9.66
N GLY A 310 7.45 23.13 -10.59
CA GLY A 310 6.32 24.03 -10.43
C GLY A 310 5.06 23.36 -9.87
N ASP A 311 5.06 22.03 -9.71
CA ASP A 311 3.95 21.31 -9.10
C ASP A 311 3.96 21.55 -7.59
N TRP A 312 2.95 22.26 -7.09
CA TRP A 312 2.86 22.66 -5.68
C TRP A 312 2.78 21.46 -4.71
N LYS A 313 2.33 20.28 -5.16
CA LYS A 313 2.25 19.09 -4.32
C LYS A 313 3.60 18.39 -4.21
N LYS A 314 4.37 18.38 -5.30
CA LYS A 314 5.77 17.96 -5.28
C LYS A 314 6.63 18.92 -4.45
N GLN A 315 6.37 20.23 -4.57
CA GLN A 315 6.99 21.24 -3.72
C GLN A 315 6.69 21.00 -2.24
N TYR A 316 5.44 20.67 -1.90
CA TYR A 316 5.06 20.34 -0.52
C TYR A 316 5.79 19.08 -0.01
N ALA A 317 5.82 18.01 -0.81
CA ALA A 317 6.55 16.80 -0.43
C ALA A 317 8.05 17.05 -0.21
N PHE A 318 8.69 17.81 -1.10
CA PHE A 318 10.10 18.17 -0.96
C PHE A 318 10.33 19.10 0.23
N TRP A 319 9.45 20.07 0.46
CA TRP A 319 9.51 20.96 1.63
C TRP A 319 9.48 20.15 2.93
N GLU A 320 8.54 19.22 3.08
CA GLU A 320 8.47 18.37 4.28
C GLU A 320 9.73 17.50 4.44
N ALA A 321 10.34 17.06 3.33
CA ALA A 321 11.66 16.42 3.37
C ALA A 321 12.73 17.35 3.93
N THR A 322 12.83 18.60 3.46
CA THR A 322 13.79 19.58 4.00
C THR A 322 13.60 19.83 5.49
N ARG A 323 12.35 19.87 5.95
CA ARG A 323 12.02 20.00 7.38
C ARG A 323 12.47 18.80 8.21
N ALA A 324 12.41 17.59 7.66
CA ALA A 324 12.97 16.41 8.32
C ALA A 324 14.51 16.46 8.36
N ILE A 325 15.14 16.93 7.28
CA ILE A 325 16.60 17.03 7.19
C ILE A 325 17.15 18.07 8.18
N ASP A 326 16.49 19.22 8.34
CA ASP A 326 16.82 20.24 9.34
C ASP A 326 16.84 19.68 10.78
N ARG A 327 16.09 18.60 11.02
CA ARG A 327 16.01 17.88 12.31
C ARG A 327 16.98 16.69 12.39
N GLY A 328 17.89 16.54 11.43
CA GLY A 328 18.92 15.50 11.40
C GLY A 328 18.44 14.13 10.92
N VAL A 329 17.29 14.06 10.23
CA VAL A 329 16.77 12.79 9.68
C VAL A 329 17.43 12.47 8.34
N THR A 330 18.01 11.28 8.21
CA THR A 330 18.50 10.75 6.93
C THR A 330 17.33 10.22 6.10
N LEU A 331 17.23 10.58 4.83
CA LEU A 331 16.11 10.17 3.96
C LEU A 331 16.56 9.20 2.86
N HIS A 332 16.07 7.97 2.91
CA HIS A 332 16.16 7.02 1.80
C HIS A 332 14.84 7.01 1.03
N THR A 333 14.89 6.76 -0.26
CA THR A 333 13.71 6.71 -1.12
C THR A 333 13.73 5.49 -2.02
N LEU A 334 12.57 4.86 -2.18
CA LEU A 334 12.33 3.72 -3.05
C LEU A 334 11.18 4.05 -4.00
N ALA A 335 11.48 4.13 -5.30
CA ALA A 335 10.51 4.31 -6.36
C ALA A 335 10.20 2.97 -7.02
N VAL A 336 8.93 2.59 -7.15
CA VAL A 336 8.52 1.26 -7.62
C VAL A 336 7.56 1.37 -8.80
N GLY A 337 7.74 0.55 -9.83
CA GLY A 337 6.82 0.53 -10.94
C GLY A 337 6.98 1.74 -11.86
N SER A 338 6.20 1.76 -12.96
CA SER A 338 6.42 2.73 -14.04
C SER A 338 5.91 4.13 -13.70
N GLY A 339 4.92 4.24 -12.81
CA GLY A 339 4.28 5.50 -12.40
C GLY A 339 5.03 6.34 -11.37
N ALA A 340 6.08 5.79 -10.75
CA ALA A 340 6.73 6.43 -9.60
C ALA A 340 7.45 7.74 -9.97
N ASP A 341 7.45 8.69 -9.03
CA ASP A 341 8.09 10.00 -9.16
C ASP A 341 9.60 9.95 -8.95
N ARG A 342 10.30 9.35 -9.92
CA ARG A 342 11.75 9.07 -9.85
C ARG A 342 12.59 10.32 -9.61
N ASP A 343 12.27 11.42 -10.27
CA ASP A 343 13.06 12.65 -10.14
C ASP A 343 12.87 13.30 -8.76
N LEU A 344 11.63 13.35 -8.25
CA LEU A 344 11.36 13.82 -6.89
C LEU A 344 12.02 12.91 -5.84
N MET A 345 11.88 11.59 -5.99
CA MET A 345 12.45 10.62 -5.05
C MET A 345 13.97 10.70 -5.04
N ARG A 346 14.61 10.82 -6.22
CA ARG A 346 16.06 11.05 -6.32
C ARG A 346 16.49 12.33 -5.61
N ALA A 347 15.74 13.43 -5.81
CA ALA A 347 16.02 14.70 -5.16
C ALA A 347 15.92 14.61 -3.64
N ILE A 348 14.86 13.97 -3.11
CA ILE A 348 14.66 13.80 -1.67
C ILE A 348 15.79 12.98 -1.05
N ALA A 349 16.16 11.85 -1.67
CA ALA A 349 17.26 11.02 -1.16
C ALA A 349 18.62 11.73 -1.22
N PHE A 350 18.87 12.50 -2.28
CA PHE A 350 20.10 13.31 -2.39
C PHE A 350 20.15 14.35 -1.28
N ALA A 351 19.11 15.18 -1.15
CA ALA A 351 19.02 16.24 -0.15
C ALA A 351 19.15 15.69 1.27
N GLY A 352 18.54 14.52 1.53
CA GLY A 352 18.59 13.86 2.83
C GLY A 352 19.82 13.01 3.09
N GLY A 353 20.84 13.05 2.22
CA GLY A 353 22.09 12.30 2.38
C GLY A 353 21.92 10.78 2.36
N GLY A 354 20.80 10.28 1.84
CA GLY A 354 20.48 8.86 1.82
C GLY A 354 20.71 8.20 0.46
N LYS A 355 19.84 7.24 0.13
CA LYS A 355 19.94 6.43 -1.08
C LYS A 355 18.63 6.47 -1.84
N TYR A 356 18.74 6.77 -3.12
CA TYR A 356 17.68 6.57 -4.09
C TYR A 356 17.80 5.16 -4.67
N ILE A 357 16.72 4.40 -4.60
CA ILE A 357 16.61 3.10 -5.24
C ILE A 357 15.44 3.12 -6.20
N ASP A 358 15.71 2.69 -7.43
CA ASP A 358 14.75 2.59 -8.51
C ASP A 358 14.46 1.13 -8.80
N VAL A 359 13.20 0.73 -8.63
CA VAL A 359 12.67 -0.53 -9.10
C VAL A 359 11.82 -0.24 -10.34
N PRO A 360 12.38 -0.37 -11.55
CA PRO A 360 11.68 -0.06 -12.78
C PRO A 360 10.39 -0.87 -12.93
N GLY A 361 9.32 -0.22 -13.42
CA GLY A 361 8.14 -0.93 -13.90
C GLY A 361 8.37 -1.58 -15.27
N GLY A 362 7.52 -2.52 -15.63
CA GLY A 362 7.60 -3.23 -16.91
C GLY A 362 8.55 -4.43 -16.93
N ALA A 363 9.29 -4.69 -15.84
CA ALA A 363 9.95 -5.97 -15.60
C ALA A 363 8.91 -7.03 -15.21
N GLN A 364 9.24 -8.32 -15.33
CA GLN A 364 8.31 -9.36 -14.90
C GLN A 364 7.95 -9.18 -13.43
N ILE A 365 6.73 -9.55 -13.02
CA ILE A 365 6.27 -9.41 -11.62
C ILE A 365 7.27 -10.04 -10.64
N THR A 366 7.89 -11.15 -11.01
CA THR A 366 8.96 -11.83 -10.26
C THR A 366 10.25 -11.02 -10.17
N ASP A 367 10.59 -10.26 -11.21
CA ASP A 367 11.79 -9.42 -11.25
C ASP A 367 11.61 -8.19 -10.34
N VAL A 368 10.42 -7.58 -10.35
CA VAL A 368 10.06 -6.47 -9.46
C VAL A 368 10.21 -6.89 -8.00
N GLN A 369 9.77 -8.10 -7.66
CA GLN A 369 9.95 -8.66 -6.31
C GLN A 369 11.43 -8.88 -5.95
N ALA A 370 12.23 -9.45 -6.86
CA ALA A 370 13.65 -9.68 -6.62
C ALA A 370 14.42 -8.35 -6.45
N GLN A 371 14.12 -7.34 -7.26
CA GLN A 371 14.70 -6.01 -7.19
C GLN A 371 14.32 -5.29 -5.89
N LEU A 372 13.08 -5.43 -5.42
CA LEU A 372 12.66 -4.87 -4.13
C LEU A 372 13.36 -5.54 -2.95
N VAL A 373 13.48 -6.86 -2.96
CA VAL A 373 14.25 -7.60 -1.96
C VAL A 373 15.71 -7.12 -1.93
N ASP A 374 16.33 -6.92 -3.09
CA ASP A 374 17.69 -6.38 -3.16
C ASP A 374 17.77 -4.93 -2.66
N ALA A 375 16.80 -4.09 -3.01
CA ALA A 375 16.70 -2.71 -2.53
C ALA A 375 16.69 -2.63 -1.00
N PHE A 376 15.85 -3.45 -0.36
CA PHE A 376 15.78 -3.52 1.09
C PHE A 376 17.07 -4.07 1.71
N ARG A 377 17.76 -5.03 1.08
CA ARG A 377 19.09 -5.46 1.51
C ARG A 377 20.13 -4.33 1.45
N GLN A 378 20.10 -3.50 0.43
CA GLN A 378 21.00 -2.35 0.31
C GLN A 378 20.74 -1.31 1.41
N ILE A 379 19.48 -1.07 1.77
CA ILE A 379 19.10 -0.18 2.87
C ILE A 379 19.53 -0.78 4.21
N ALA A 380 19.19 -2.05 4.45
CA ALA A 380 19.58 -2.84 5.62
C ALA A 380 21.09 -2.78 5.90
N ALA A 381 21.93 -2.99 4.87
CA ALA A 381 23.39 -2.93 4.99
C ALA A 381 23.96 -1.53 5.32
N LYS A 382 23.11 -0.49 5.31
CA LYS A 382 23.50 0.90 5.58
C LYS A 382 22.91 1.45 6.87
N VAL A 383 22.11 0.66 7.59
CA VAL A 383 21.77 0.97 8.98
C VAL A 383 23.08 1.07 9.76
N PRO A 384 23.46 2.27 10.24
CA PRO A 384 24.79 2.49 10.80
C PRO A 384 24.98 1.62 12.04
N PRO A 385 26.15 0.97 12.22
CA PRO A 385 26.40 0.19 13.43
C PRO A 385 26.24 1.08 14.67
N PRO A 386 25.72 0.56 15.79
CA PRO A 386 25.51 1.33 16.99
C PRO A 386 26.83 1.97 17.42
N LYS A 387 26.82 3.30 17.52
CA LYS A 387 27.94 4.06 18.11
C LYS A 387 27.54 4.43 19.52
N LEU A 388 28.36 4.05 20.50
CA LEU A 388 28.27 4.60 21.85
C LEU A 388 28.41 6.12 21.78
N VAL A 389 27.29 6.83 21.95
CA VAL A 389 27.31 8.27 22.22
C VAL A 389 27.48 8.42 23.73
N TYR A 390 28.55 9.09 24.12
CA TYR A 390 29.10 9.29 25.48
C TYR A 390 28.15 9.07 26.68
N ALA A 391 28.69 8.39 27.71
CA ALA A 391 28.07 8.25 29.02
C ALA A 391 27.60 9.61 29.55
N ALA A 392 26.34 9.67 30.01
CA ALA A 392 25.81 10.82 30.71
C ALA A 392 26.76 11.19 31.88
N PRO A 393 27.11 12.47 32.07
CA PRO A 393 27.84 12.85 33.27
C PRO A 393 27.01 12.51 34.51
N PRO A 394 27.63 12.08 35.62
CA PRO A 394 26.91 11.74 36.83
C PRO A 394 26.08 12.95 37.29
N ALA A 395 24.82 12.70 37.62
CA ALA A 395 23.94 13.72 38.19
C ALA A 395 24.51 14.25 39.53
N PRO A 396 24.32 15.54 39.85
CA PRO A 396 24.90 16.19 41.03
C PRO A 396 24.39 15.63 42.36
#